data_AF-A0A1M3CLK9-F1
#
_entry.id   AF-A0A1M3CLK9-F1
#
_cell.length_a   1.000
_cell.length_b   1.000
_cell.length_c   1.000
_cell.angle_alpha   90.00
_cell.angle_beta   90.00
_cell.angle_gamma   90.00
#
_symmetry.space_group_name_H-M   'P 1'
#
loop_
_entity.id
_entity.type
_entity.pdbx_description
1 polymer ?
#
loop_
_entity_poly.entity_id
_entity_poly.type
_entity_poly.pdbx_seq_one_letter_code
_entity_poly.pdbx_strand_id
1 'polypeptide(L)' 'MATSVSASASDRIEKRDHRGRLHGIRASWRDFIAIAFNPYRPELHYMRGPGPAWRAKHGQHPPADSR' A
#
# COMPACT_ATOMS: atom_id res chain seq x y z
N MET A 1 14.86 61.38 -4.01
CA MET A 1 15.82 60.38 -3.51
C MET A 1 15.05 59.12 -3.12
N ALA A 2 14.98 58.11 -3.99
CA ALA A 2 14.32 56.84 -3.70
C ALA A 2 15.32 55.72 -3.94
N THR A 3 15.71 55.01 -2.87
CA THR A 3 16.55 53.82 -2.95
C THR A 3 15.66 52.58 -2.99
N SER A 4 15.65 51.89 -4.12
CA SER A 4 15.02 50.59 -4.30
C SER A 4 15.85 49.51 -3.62
N VAL A 5 15.46 49.11 -2.42
CA VAL A 5 15.98 47.90 -1.75
C VAL A 5 14.90 46.83 -1.86
N SER A 6 14.90 46.00 -2.91
CA SER A 6 14.09 44.77 -2.90
C SER A 6 14.41 43.76 -4.01
N ALA A 7 15.67 43.34 -4.12
CA ALA A 7 16.08 42.29 -5.06
C ALA A 7 16.86 41.14 -4.40
N SER A 8 16.49 40.76 -3.16
CA SER A 8 17.14 39.60 -2.49
C SER A 8 16.21 38.80 -1.56
N ALA A 9 14.91 39.07 -1.56
CA ALA A 9 13.93 38.28 -0.81
C ALA A 9 13.36 37.12 -1.63
N SER A 10 13.23 37.29 -2.96
CA SER A 10 12.57 36.31 -3.84
C SER A 10 13.37 35.01 -4.00
N ASP A 11 14.71 35.09 -4.11
CA ASP A 11 15.57 33.93 -4.36
C ASP A 11 15.65 32.95 -3.16
N ARG A 12 15.44 33.45 -1.94
CA ARG A 12 15.49 32.64 -0.70
C ARG A 12 14.19 31.89 -0.40
N ILE A 13 13.06 32.38 -0.89
CA ILE A 13 11.75 31.74 -0.65
C ILE A 13 11.59 30.52 -1.57
N GLU A 14 12.04 30.61 -2.82
CA GLU A 14 12.01 29.48 -3.75
C GLU A 14 12.81 28.29 -3.20
N LYS A 15 14.06 28.54 -2.78
CA LYS A 15 15.01 27.50 -2.30
C LYS A 15 14.53 26.63 -1.16
N ARG A 16 13.55 27.10 -0.39
CA ARG A 16 12.98 26.38 0.76
C ARG A 16 11.84 25.44 0.37
N ASP A 17 11.13 25.74 -0.71
CA ASP A 17 9.91 25.01 -1.10
C ASP A 17 10.21 23.69 -1.85
N HIS A 18 11.33 23.66 -2.59
CA HIS A 18 11.72 22.47 -3.37
C HIS A 18 12.05 21.26 -2.47
N ARG A 19 12.63 21.50 -1.29
CA ARG A 19 12.99 20.43 -0.35
C ARG A 19 11.76 19.77 0.27
N GLY A 20 10.69 20.54 0.50
CA GLY A 20 9.40 20.01 0.95
C GLY A 20 8.68 19.22 -0.14
N ARG A 21 8.72 19.72 -1.38
CA ARG A 21 8.08 19.06 -2.53
C ARG A 21 8.69 17.68 -2.87
N LEU A 22 10.02 17.56 -2.81
CA LEU A 22 10.72 16.29 -2.99
C LEU A 22 10.46 15.31 -1.85
N HIS A 23 10.26 15.82 -0.62
CA HIS A 23 9.87 15.00 0.53
C HIS A 23 8.48 14.37 0.35
N GLY A 24 7.51 15.14 -0.16
CA GLY A 24 6.17 14.63 -0.46
C GLY A 24 6.19 13.51 -1.51
N ILE A 25 6.92 13.72 -2.61
CA ILE A 25 7.04 12.71 -3.68
C ILE A 25 7.66 11.42 -3.15
N ARG A 26 8.73 11.50 -2.35
CA ARG A 26 9.39 10.31 -1.79
C ARG A 26 8.50 9.54 -0.81
N ALA A 27 7.68 10.23 -0.03
CA ALA A 27 6.72 9.58 0.86
C ALA A 27 5.64 8.83 0.04
N SER A 28 5.05 9.50 -0.95
CA SER A 28 4.03 8.89 -1.81
C SER A 28 4.54 7.67 -2.58
N TRP A 29 5.80 7.69 -3.06
CA TRP A 29 6.41 6.54 -3.73
C TRP A 29 6.60 5.34 -2.82
N ARG A 30 6.90 5.55 -1.52
CA ARG A 30 7.07 4.45 -0.56
C ARG A 30 5.73 3.76 -0.30
N ASP A 31 4.67 4.53 -0.08
CA ASP A 31 3.33 3.99 0.16
C ASP A 31 2.79 3.28 -1.08
N PHE A 32 3.03 3.84 -2.27
CA PHE A 32 2.66 3.22 -3.54
C PHE A 32 3.33 1.86 -3.73
N ILE A 33 4.65 1.74 -3.50
CA ILE A 33 5.37 0.46 -3.62
C ILE A 33 4.83 -0.56 -2.60
N ALA A 34 4.55 -0.14 -1.37
CA ALA A 34 4.00 -1.02 -0.34
C ALA A 34 2.64 -1.61 -0.73
N ILE A 35 1.79 -0.82 -1.40
CA ILE A 35 0.47 -1.27 -1.90
C ILE A 35 0.62 -2.11 -3.17
N ALA A 36 1.40 -1.63 -4.15
CA ALA A 36 1.55 -2.25 -5.46
C ALA A 36 2.19 -3.64 -5.39
N PHE A 37 3.13 -3.83 -4.45
CA PHE A 37 3.81 -5.11 -4.24
C PHE A 37 3.31 -5.84 -2.99
N ASN A 38 2.13 -5.48 -2.48
CA ASN A 38 1.50 -6.25 -1.40
C ASN A 38 1.12 -7.63 -1.95
N PRO A 39 1.71 -8.73 -1.43
CA PRO A 39 1.39 -10.07 -1.89
C PRO A 39 -0.10 -10.33 -1.68
N TYR A 40 -0.81 -10.68 -2.76
CA TYR A 40 -2.18 -11.15 -2.63
C TYR A 40 -2.18 -12.37 -1.70
N ARG A 41 -2.85 -12.24 -0.54
CA ARG A 41 -3.00 -13.26 0.50
C ARG A 41 -4.38 -13.90 0.34
N PRO A 42 -4.55 -14.84 -0.62
CA PRO A 42 -5.81 -15.53 -0.83
C PRO A 42 -6.27 -16.25 0.43
N GLU A 43 -5.35 -16.65 1.29
CA GLU A 43 -5.54 -17.32 2.58
C GLU A 43 -6.53 -16.59 3.51
N LEU A 44 -6.58 -15.25 3.47
CA LEU A 44 -7.56 -14.44 4.21
C LEU A 44 -8.97 -14.49 3.62
N HIS A 45 -9.07 -14.81 2.33
CA HIS A 45 -10.30 -14.78 1.53
C HIS A 45 -10.86 -16.20 1.32
N TYR A 46 -10.01 -17.22 1.43
CA TYR A 46 -10.38 -18.64 1.51
C TYR A 46 -10.59 -19.08 2.95
N MET A 47 -11.42 -18.34 3.69
CA MET A 47 -11.91 -18.79 5.01
C MET A 47 -13.24 -19.56 4.91
N ARG A 48 -13.66 -19.93 3.71
CA ARG A 48 -14.66 -20.97 3.51
C ARG A 48 -13.95 -22.24 3.09
N GLY A 49 -13.70 -23.11 4.07
CA GLY A 49 -13.43 -24.51 3.81
C GLY A 49 -14.52 -25.13 2.92
N PRO A 50 -14.34 -26.37 2.46
CA PRO A 50 -15.23 -26.96 1.49
C PRO A 50 -16.70 -26.81 1.87
N GLY A 51 -17.44 -26.10 1.03
CA GLY A 51 -18.86 -25.82 1.23
C GLY A 51 -19.70 -27.11 1.24
N PRO A 52 -20.98 -27.02 1.62
CA PRO A 52 -21.87 -28.19 1.70
C PRO A 52 -21.91 -29.01 0.40
N ALA A 53 -21.84 -28.36 -0.76
CA ALA A 53 -21.81 -29.02 -2.06
C ALA A 53 -20.53 -29.84 -2.32
N TRP A 54 -19.39 -29.44 -1.75
CA TRP A 54 -18.16 -30.22 -1.81
C TRP A 54 -18.23 -31.43 -0.87
N ARG A 55 -18.77 -31.25 0.34
CA ARG A 55 -18.95 -32.35 1.30
C ARG A 55 -19.97 -33.39 0.83
N ALA A 56 -21.02 -32.97 0.12
CA ALA A 56 -21.97 -33.90 -0.49
C ALA A 56 -21.31 -34.83 -1.53
N LYS A 57 -20.26 -34.36 -2.22
CA LYS A 57 -19.53 -35.12 -3.25
C LYS A 57 -18.39 -35.97 -2.68
N HIS A 58 -17.74 -35.51 -1.61
CA HIS A 58 -16.48 -36.10 -1.12
C HIS A 58 -16.48 -36.53 0.36
N GLY A 59 -17.47 -36.10 1.16
CA GLY A 59 -17.52 -36.38 2.60
C GLY A 59 -18.10 -37.74 2.98
N GLN A 60 -18.57 -38.54 2.00
CA GLN A 60 -19.16 -39.87 2.23
C GLN A 60 -18.12 -40.98 2.36
N HIS A 61 -16.82 -40.67 2.39
CA HIS A 61 -15.77 -41.66 2.61
C HIS A 61 -15.04 -41.37 3.93
N PRO A 62 -15.56 -41.79 5.09
CA PRO A 62 -14.73 -41.89 6.28
C PRO A 62 -13.61 -42.90 5.99
N PRO A 63 -12.34 -42.63 6.34
CA PRO A 63 -11.34 -43.68 6.39
C PRO A 63 -11.86 -44.75 7.36
N ALA A 64 -12.05 -45.95 6.85
CA ALA A 64 -12.44 -47.11 7.63
C ALA A 64 -11.23 -47.60 8.45
N ASP A 65 -10.68 -46.78 9.33
CA ASP A 65 -9.90 -47.28 10.46
C ASP A 65 -9.69 -46.18 11.52
N SER A 66 -10.35 -46.35 12.65
CA SER A 66 -9.92 -45.83 13.93
C SER A 66 -10.36 -46.84 14.99
N ARG A 67 -9.59 -47.93 15.07
CA ARG A 67 -9.46 -48.76 16.27
C ARG A 67 -8.75 -48.00 17.39
#